data_AF-A0A351ULV1-F1
#
_entry.id   AF-A0A351ULV1-F1
#
_cell.length_a   1.000
_cell.length_b   1.000
_cell.length_c   1.000
_cell.angle_alpha   90.00
_cell.angle_beta   90.00
_cell.angle_gamma   90.00
#
_symmetry.space_group_name_H-M   'P 1'
#
loop_
_entity.id
_entity.type
_entity.pdbx_description
1 polymer ?
#
loop_
_entity_poly.entity_id
_entity_poly.type
_entity_poly.pdbx_seq_one_letter_code
_entity_poly.pdbx_strand_id
1 'polypeptide(L)'
;MEPKDFPPALAAITLLPLKPPDAAPIAPELRASKHTAFQELTAMKQGVHDEFLQGKLKLGEIQGRIKEDIAALTGESPEHFTFPTPRDTQPGPQPRTAPLPAAAIPGPVHPAAGPAPAGAVKQGTWRRTAIISTLVFCAVLFVSLKFFARNRAASHFQLPPTRAAGLCLAPDGGRVFFSDPQRQLLFEISASDGQVISAESFPASGMTGLAFDGSLFWSSDGAAIYGHKANGGYAVDEVHKASGAALLCWDGGYLWSAAPGGILRRYSIGKPLAENEAYPMPPGRTVGISVAGGTLWLFDPGSGTLSGYKLSARPEPTQTADLKAWLPRKGNVSGFTLRGNYVWLVTENPAELLRIALTHVKFSAAE
;
A
#
# COMPACT_ATOMS: atom_id res chain seq x y z
N MET A 1 -8.53 -48.69 43.28
CA MET A 1 -9.09 -48.97 41.95
C MET A 1 -7.94 -49.23 41.02
N GLU A 2 -7.69 -50.50 40.73
CA GLU A 2 -6.74 -50.96 39.70
C GLU A 2 -7.30 -50.68 38.29
N PRO A 3 -6.44 -50.44 37.28
CA PRO A 3 -6.86 -50.38 35.89
C PRO A 3 -6.89 -51.80 35.29
N LYS A 4 -8.10 -52.24 34.92
CA LYS A 4 -8.34 -53.46 34.14
C LYS A 4 -8.08 -53.22 32.64
N ASP A 5 -7.30 -54.13 32.06
CA ASP A 5 -7.50 -54.85 30.80
C ASP A 5 -8.01 -54.08 29.56
N PHE A 6 -7.09 -53.81 28.61
CA PHE A 6 -7.40 -53.65 27.19
C PHE A 6 -6.83 -54.85 26.40
N PRO A 7 -7.57 -55.43 25.43
CA PRO A 7 -7.11 -56.59 24.68
C PRO A 7 -6.13 -56.21 23.55
N PRO A 8 -5.17 -57.09 23.18
CA PRO A 8 -4.28 -56.89 22.05
C PRO A 8 -4.89 -57.50 20.79
N ALA A 9 -5.29 -56.66 19.83
CA ALA A 9 -5.55 -57.12 18.47
C ALA A 9 -5.35 -55.97 17.50
N LEU A 10 -4.21 -55.96 16.79
CA LEU A 10 -4.14 -55.49 15.41
C LEU A 10 -2.91 -56.09 14.74
N ALA A 11 -3.21 -56.93 13.76
CA ALA A 11 -2.28 -57.67 12.95
C ALA A 11 -1.40 -56.74 12.09
N ALA A 12 -0.21 -57.24 11.79
CA ALA A 12 0.74 -56.65 10.86
C ALA A 12 0.10 -56.38 9.49
N ILE A 13 0.09 -55.10 9.08
CA ILE A 13 -0.17 -54.69 7.71
C ILE A 13 1.16 -54.69 6.97
N THR A 14 1.40 -55.74 6.19
CA THR A 14 2.51 -55.82 5.24
C THR A 14 2.22 -54.86 4.08
N LEU A 15 2.93 -53.74 4.04
CA LEU A 15 2.89 -52.78 2.92
C LEU A 15 3.52 -53.42 1.67
N LEU A 16 2.69 -53.73 0.67
CA LEU A 16 3.15 -54.04 -0.68
C LEU A 16 3.67 -52.76 -1.36
N PRO A 17 4.77 -52.81 -2.13
CA PRO A 17 5.25 -51.67 -2.90
C PRO A 17 4.24 -51.31 -4.00
N LEU A 18 3.61 -50.14 -3.86
CA LEU A 18 2.79 -49.53 -4.91
C LEU A 18 3.70 -49.15 -6.09
N LYS A 19 3.56 -49.89 -7.20
CA LYS A 19 4.11 -49.52 -8.50
C LYS A 19 3.53 -48.17 -8.92
N PRO A 20 4.33 -47.16 -9.27
CA PRO A 20 3.81 -45.88 -9.72
C PRO A 20 2.96 -46.08 -10.98
N PRO A 21 1.79 -45.42 -11.09
CA PRO A 21 0.96 -45.54 -12.28
C PRO A 21 1.74 -45.02 -13.49
N ASP A 22 1.73 -45.79 -14.58
CA ASP A 22 2.31 -45.40 -15.85
C ASP A 22 1.70 -44.05 -16.27
N ALA A 23 2.54 -43.01 -16.28
CA ALA A 23 2.13 -41.65 -16.60
C ALA A 23 1.60 -41.63 -18.05
N ALA A 24 0.27 -41.50 -18.19
CA ALA A 24 -0.35 -41.37 -19.49
C ALA A 24 0.26 -40.17 -20.24
N PRO A 25 0.61 -40.32 -21.52
CA PRO A 25 1.19 -39.24 -22.30
C PRO A 25 0.23 -38.05 -22.33
N ILE A 26 0.71 -36.90 -21.85
CA ILE A 26 -0.02 -35.62 -21.89
C ILE A 26 -0.44 -35.36 -23.34
N ALA A 27 -1.75 -35.20 -23.56
CA ALA A 27 -2.32 -34.95 -24.87
C ALA A 27 -1.62 -33.74 -25.55
N PRO A 28 -1.26 -33.85 -26.84
CA PRO A 28 -0.50 -32.82 -27.56
C PRO A 28 -1.18 -31.45 -27.57
N GLU A 29 -2.52 -31.41 -27.48
CA GLU A 29 -3.32 -30.18 -27.41
C GLU A 29 -3.01 -29.35 -26.15
N LEU A 30 -2.74 -30.01 -25.02
CA LEU A 30 -2.39 -29.32 -23.76
C LEU A 30 -0.97 -28.73 -23.80
N ARG A 31 -0.08 -29.28 -24.63
CA ARG A 31 1.27 -28.72 -24.85
C ARG A 31 1.22 -27.47 -25.73
N ALA A 32 0.36 -27.46 -26.75
CA ALA A 32 0.18 -26.30 -27.62
C ALA A 32 -0.38 -25.09 -26.86
N SER A 33 -1.41 -25.30 -26.01
CA SER A 33 -2.00 -24.23 -25.19
C SER A 33 -1.01 -23.57 -24.22
N LYS A 34 -0.14 -24.37 -23.57
CA LYS A 34 0.91 -23.84 -22.68
C LYS A 34 1.95 -23.00 -23.43
N HIS A 35 2.26 -23.36 -24.67
CA HIS A 35 3.22 -22.62 -25.48
C HIS A 35 2.68 -21.25 -25.90
N THR A 36 1.39 -21.16 -26.26
CA THR A 36 0.72 -19.90 -26.60
C THR A 36 0.67 -18.94 -25.40
N ALA A 37 0.27 -19.43 -24.22
CA ALA A 37 0.24 -18.61 -23.00
C ALA A 37 1.62 -18.06 -22.62
N PHE A 38 2.68 -18.85 -22.82
CA PHE A 38 4.06 -18.40 -22.57
C PHE A 38 4.51 -17.32 -23.57
N GLN A 39 4.11 -17.42 -24.84
CA GLN A 39 4.39 -16.41 -25.86
C GLN A 39 3.65 -15.09 -25.57
N GLU A 40 2.39 -15.16 -25.16
CA GLU A 40 1.60 -13.98 -24.76
C GLU A 40 2.21 -13.27 -23.54
N LEU A 41 2.63 -14.03 -22.52
CA LEU A 41 3.32 -13.46 -21.35
C LEU A 41 4.65 -12.79 -21.72
N THR A 42 5.40 -13.39 -22.65
CA THR A 42 6.66 -12.83 -23.13
C THR A 42 6.43 -11.53 -23.91
N ALA A 43 5.41 -11.50 -24.78
CA ALA A 43 5.02 -10.30 -25.51
C ALA A 43 4.54 -9.18 -24.56
N MET A 44 3.81 -9.53 -23.50
CA MET A 44 3.35 -8.56 -22.50
C MET A 44 4.52 -7.97 -21.70
N LYS A 45 5.50 -8.80 -21.30
CA LYS A 45 6.74 -8.32 -20.66
C LYS A 45 7.51 -7.35 -21.56
N GLN A 46 7.58 -7.66 -22.85
CA GLN A 46 8.24 -6.80 -23.83
C GLN A 46 7.49 -5.47 -23.99
N GLY A 47 6.17 -5.50 -24.11
CA GLY A 47 5.35 -4.28 -24.22
C GLY A 47 5.48 -3.34 -23.02
N VAL A 48 5.47 -3.88 -21.80
CA VAL A 48 5.70 -3.10 -20.57
C VAL A 48 7.11 -2.50 -20.53
N HIS A 49 8.12 -3.26 -20.96
CA HIS A 49 9.49 -2.76 -21.05
C HIS A 49 9.62 -1.62 -22.07
N ASP A 50 8.99 -1.77 -23.24
CA ASP A 50 9.02 -0.77 -24.31
C ASP A 50 8.29 0.52 -23.88
N GLU A 51 7.15 0.42 -23.20
CA GLU A 51 6.45 1.57 -22.62
C GLU A 51 7.30 2.31 -21.58
N PHE A 52 8.02 1.57 -20.73
CA PHE A 52 8.94 2.16 -19.75
C PHE A 52 10.10 2.90 -20.43
N LEU A 53 10.68 2.32 -21.48
CA LEU A 53 11.74 2.97 -22.27
C LEU A 53 11.22 4.23 -22.98
N GLN A 54 10.02 4.19 -23.56
CA GLN A 54 9.37 5.38 -24.14
C GLN A 54 9.12 6.46 -23.08
N GLY A 55 8.75 6.09 -21.86
CA GLY A 55 8.61 7.02 -20.74
C GLY A 55 9.93 7.71 -20.39
N LYS A 56 11.03 6.97 -20.34
CA LYS A 56 12.38 7.53 -20.11
C LYS A 56 12.82 8.48 -21.23
N LEU A 57 12.53 8.14 -22.48
CA LEU A 57 12.82 9.01 -23.63
C LEU A 57 12.07 10.34 -23.54
N LYS A 58 10.75 10.31 -23.26
CA LYS A 58 9.93 11.52 -23.06
C LYS A 58 10.43 12.38 -21.91
N LEU A 59 10.90 11.77 -20.81
CA LEU A 59 11.47 12.52 -19.69
C LEU A 59 12.76 13.25 -20.10
N GLY A 60 13.61 12.62 -20.91
CA GLY A 60 14.80 13.26 -21.49
C GLY A 60 14.47 14.44 -22.39
N GLU A 61 13.45 14.32 -23.25
CA GLU A 61 12.96 15.42 -24.09
C GLU A 61 12.45 16.61 -23.26
N ILE A 62 11.67 16.33 -22.21
CA ILE A 62 11.17 17.37 -21.29
C ILE A 62 12.33 18.07 -20.58
N GLN A 63 13.31 17.32 -20.08
CA GLN A 63 14.51 17.89 -19.47
C GLN A 63 15.30 18.76 -20.46
N GLY A 64 15.42 18.34 -21.72
CA GLY A 64 16.04 19.13 -22.79
C GLY A 64 15.35 20.48 -22.98
N ARG A 65 14.02 20.48 -23.15
CA ARG A 65 13.23 21.72 -23.32
C ARG A 65 13.36 22.67 -22.12
N ILE A 66 13.37 22.13 -20.89
CA ILE A 66 13.57 22.94 -19.69
C ILE A 66 14.96 23.61 -19.69
N LYS A 67 16.03 22.91 -20.13
CA LYS A 67 17.36 23.53 -20.25
C LYS A 67 17.39 24.65 -21.28
N GLU A 68 16.75 24.44 -22.42
CA GLU A 68 16.66 25.45 -23.49
C GLU A 68 15.91 26.69 -23.00
N ASP A 69 14.79 26.52 -22.31
CA ASP A 69 14.01 27.62 -21.76
C ASP A 69 14.79 28.40 -20.69
N ILE A 70 15.51 27.70 -19.80
CA ILE A 70 16.36 28.34 -18.78
C ILE A 70 17.52 29.09 -19.44
N ALA A 71 18.17 28.51 -20.45
CA ALA A 71 19.24 29.17 -21.21
C ALA A 71 18.74 30.45 -21.90
N ALA A 72 17.54 30.41 -22.49
CA ALA A 72 16.93 31.57 -23.11
C ALA A 72 16.61 32.69 -22.10
N LEU A 73 16.23 32.34 -20.87
CA LEU A 73 15.92 33.30 -19.80
C LEU A 73 17.17 33.90 -19.14
N THR A 74 18.25 33.13 -19.03
CA THR A 74 19.46 33.52 -18.27
C THR A 74 20.59 34.04 -19.14
N GLY A 75 20.58 33.74 -20.44
CA GLY A 75 21.71 33.99 -21.34
C GLY A 75 22.90 33.04 -21.13
N GLU A 76 22.76 32.05 -20.24
CA GLU A 76 23.78 31.02 -20.00
C GLU A 76 23.61 29.84 -20.96
N SER A 77 24.72 29.18 -21.33
CA SER A 77 24.68 28.03 -22.22
C SER A 77 23.95 26.84 -21.57
N PRO A 78 23.07 26.12 -22.30
CA PRO A 78 22.31 24.97 -21.78
C PRO A 78 23.21 23.83 -21.24
N GLU A 79 24.46 23.76 -21.70
CA GLU A 79 25.49 22.81 -21.25
C GLU A 79 25.87 23.00 -19.76
N HIS A 80 25.69 24.21 -19.21
CA HIS A 80 26.05 24.52 -17.82
C HIS A 80 24.98 24.08 -16.82
N PHE A 81 23.78 23.71 -17.30
CA PHE A 81 22.70 23.23 -16.46
C PHE A 81 22.74 21.71 -16.34
N THR A 82 23.31 21.21 -15.24
CA THR A 82 23.21 19.80 -14.85
C THR A 82 22.01 19.61 -13.93
N PHE A 83 21.01 18.82 -14.36
CA PHE A 83 20.01 18.34 -13.41
C PHE A 83 20.69 17.39 -12.42
N PRO A 84 20.40 17.51 -11.11
CA PRO A 84 20.95 16.58 -10.13
C PRO A 84 20.52 15.16 -10.49
N THR A 85 21.49 14.28 -10.73
CA THR A 85 21.23 12.86 -10.88
C THR A 85 20.77 12.32 -9.52
N PRO A 86 19.75 11.46 -9.44
CA PRO A 86 19.39 10.81 -8.19
C PRO A 86 20.59 9.98 -7.71
N ARG A 87 21.34 10.49 -6.74
CA ARG A 87 22.43 9.79 -6.06
C ARG A 87 22.15 9.80 -4.57
N ASP A 88 22.37 8.65 -3.97
CA ASP A 88 22.20 8.35 -2.54
C ASP A 88 22.70 9.50 -1.67
N THR A 89 21.76 10.15 -0.98
CA THR A 89 22.04 11.20 -0.02
C THR A 89 22.66 10.58 1.24
N GLN A 90 23.98 10.42 1.24
CA GLN A 90 24.71 10.40 2.50
C GLN A 90 24.68 11.82 3.11
N PRO A 91 24.31 11.97 4.39
CA PRO A 91 24.28 13.27 5.04
C PRO A 91 25.72 13.76 5.27
N GLY A 92 26.16 14.71 4.44
CA GLY A 92 27.40 15.45 4.67
C GLY A 92 27.30 16.38 5.89
N PRO A 93 28.44 16.69 6.55
CA PRO A 93 28.47 17.49 7.77
C PRO A 93 27.98 18.92 7.51
N GLN A 94 27.14 19.42 8.43
CA GLN A 94 26.60 20.77 8.37
C GLN A 94 27.72 21.83 8.36
N PRO A 95 27.65 22.84 7.48
CA PRO A 95 28.59 23.95 7.51
C PRO A 95 28.35 24.82 8.75
N ARG A 96 29.43 25.03 9.53
CA ARG A 96 29.48 26.05 10.58
C ARG A 96 29.33 27.43 9.94
N THR A 97 28.27 28.13 10.30
CA THR A 97 28.05 29.54 9.98
C THR A 97 29.09 30.41 10.69
N ALA A 98 29.94 31.06 9.92
CA ALA A 98 30.76 32.18 10.40
C ALA A 98 29.89 33.45 10.52
N PRO A 99 30.16 34.34 11.49
CA PRO A 99 29.42 35.58 11.65
C PRO A 99 29.71 36.56 10.50
N LEU A 100 28.65 37.11 9.92
CA LEU A 100 28.69 38.18 8.92
C LEU A 100 29.22 39.50 9.54
N PRO A 101 30.04 40.28 8.81
CA PRO A 101 30.45 41.60 9.24
C PRO A 101 29.28 42.60 9.21
N ALA A 102 29.22 43.46 10.23
CA ALA A 102 28.23 44.51 10.39
C ALA A 102 28.35 45.56 9.26
N ALA A 103 27.30 45.67 8.44
CA ALA A 103 27.15 46.74 7.46
C ALA A 103 26.63 48.02 8.13
N ALA A 104 27.28 49.14 7.83
CA ALA A 104 26.97 50.45 8.37
C ALA A 104 25.59 50.96 7.92
N ILE A 105 24.84 51.50 8.88
CA ILE A 105 23.52 52.11 8.70
C ILE A 105 23.72 53.53 8.11
N PRO A 106 23.18 53.86 6.93
CA PRO A 106 23.16 55.24 6.45
C PRO A 106 22.14 56.08 7.25
N GLY A 107 22.55 57.30 7.61
CA GLY A 107 21.79 58.24 8.43
C GLY A 107 20.51 58.79 7.78
N PRO A 108 19.65 59.45 8.58
CA PRO A 108 18.33 59.89 8.15
C PRO A 108 18.43 61.05 7.16
N VAL A 109 17.94 60.84 5.94
CA VAL A 109 17.72 61.89 4.95
C VAL A 109 16.42 62.61 5.29
N HIS A 110 16.51 63.90 5.58
CA HIS A 110 15.37 64.79 5.79
C HIS A 110 14.54 64.90 4.50
N PRO A 111 13.20 64.71 4.55
CA PRO A 111 12.35 64.95 3.40
C PRO A 111 12.10 66.45 3.21
N ALA A 112 12.36 66.92 1.98
CA ALA A 112 12.01 68.25 1.53
C ALA A 112 10.48 68.44 1.50
N ALA A 113 10.04 69.62 1.90
CA ALA A 113 8.64 70.03 1.97
C ALA A 113 7.98 70.01 0.58
N GLY A 114 7.08 69.05 0.38
CA GLY A 114 6.20 68.98 -0.79
C GLY A 114 4.95 69.88 -0.63
N PRO A 115 4.34 70.29 -1.76
CA PRO A 115 3.23 71.25 -1.79
C PRO A 115 1.93 70.70 -1.18
N ALA A 116 1.12 71.63 -0.69
CA ALA A 116 -0.12 71.41 0.04
C ALA A 116 -1.13 70.54 -0.74
N PRO A 117 -1.79 69.56 -0.08
CA PRO A 117 -2.76 68.69 -0.73
C PRO A 117 -4.10 69.42 -0.92
N ALA A 118 -4.49 69.62 -2.17
CA ALA A 118 -5.86 69.95 -2.55
C ALA A 118 -6.71 68.68 -2.57
N GLY A 119 -7.86 68.71 -1.89
CA GLY A 119 -8.93 67.72 -2.04
C GLY A 119 -9.07 66.78 -0.83
N ALA A 120 -9.95 67.15 0.10
CA ALA A 120 -10.44 66.27 1.16
C ALA A 120 -11.32 65.16 0.56
N VAL A 121 -10.69 64.08 0.11
CA VAL A 121 -11.38 62.85 -0.32
C VAL A 121 -12.02 62.20 0.92
N LYS A 122 -13.31 61.85 0.84
CA LYS A 122 -14.09 61.21 1.91
C LYS A 122 -13.42 59.91 2.40
N GLN A 123 -12.62 59.99 3.47
CA GLN A 123 -11.83 58.89 4.04
C GLN A 123 -12.63 57.74 4.69
N GLY A 124 -13.96 57.87 4.83
CA GLY A 124 -14.75 56.95 5.65
C GLY A 124 -15.03 55.56 5.05
N THR A 125 -15.09 55.43 3.72
CA THR A 125 -15.51 54.18 3.07
C THR A 125 -14.36 53.19 2.86
N TRP A 126 -13.14 53.68 2.63
CA TRP A 126 -12.00 52.82 2.26
C TRP A 126 -11.49 51.94 3.41
N ARG A 127 -11.64 52.39 4.67
CA ARG A 127 -11.24 51.61 5.85
C ARG A 127 -12.10 50.36 6.05
N ARG A 128 -13.40 50.42 5.74
CA ARG A 128 -14.32 49.29 5.90
C ARG A 128 -14.07 48.21 4.85
N THR A 129 -13.83 48.61 3.60
CA THR A 129 -13.50 47.66 2.52
C THR A 129 -12.17 46.96 2.76
N ALA A 130 -11.16 47.66 3.29
CA ALA A 130 -9.88 47.04 3.63
C ALA A 130 -10.02 45.96 4.72
N ILE A 131 -10.74 46.25 5.82
CA ILE A 131 -10.95 45.28 6.91
C ILE A 131 -11.69 44.03 6.42
N ILE A 132 -12.76 44.22 5.63
CA ILE A 132 -13.54 43.09 5.09
C ILE A 132 -12.66 42.23 4.17
N SER A 133 -11.90 42.84 3.26
CA SER A 133 -11.00 42.10 2.36
C SER A 133 -9.92 41.32 3.12
N THR A 134 -9.34 41.91 4.17
CA THR A 134 -8.36 41.20 5.03
C THR A 134 -9.00 40.02 5.74
N LEU A 135 -10.20 40.17 6.31
CA LEU A 135 -10.89 39.07 6.98
C LEU A 135 -11.24 37.93 6.01
N VAL A 136 -11.72 38.27 4.80
CA VAL A 136 -11.99 37.28 3.75
C VAL A 136 -10.70 36.56 3.33
N PHE A 137 -9.60 37.30 3.14
CA PHE A 137 -8.30 36.70 2.81
C PHE A 137 -7.80 35.76 3.91
N CYS A 138 -7.87 36.18 5.18
CA CYS A 138 -7.51 35.34 6.32
C CYS A 138 -8.39 34.08 6.41
N ALA A 139 -9.69 34.19 6.15
CA ALA A 139 -10.60 33.05 6.13
C ALA A 139 -10.25 32.06 5.00
N VAL A 140 -9.99 32.55 3.78
CA VAL A 140 -9.58 31.72 2.64
C VAL A 140 -8.22 31.05 2.89
N LEU A 141 -7.26 31.77 3.47
CA LEU A 141 -5.96 31.23 3.82
C LEU A 141 -6.09 30.14 4.88
N PHE A 142 -6.91 30.36 5.91
CA PHE A 142 -7.14 29.38 6.96
C PHE A 142 -7.81 28.10 6.43
N VAL A 143 -8.82 28.24 5.56
CA VAL A 143 -9.45 27.10 4.87
C VAL A 143 -8.43 26.36 4.00
N SER A 144 -7.62 27.09 3.24
CA SER A 144 -6.55 26.51 2.42
C SER A 144 -5.52 25.77 3.27
N LEU A 145 -5.05 26.35 4.38
CA LEU A 145 -4.10 25.71 5.29
C LEU A 145 -4.67 24.45 5.92
N LYS A 146 -5.95 24.47 6.34
CA LYS A 146 -6.62 23.25 6.84
C LYS A 146 -6.74 22.18 5.75
N PHE A 147 -7.03 22.58 4.51
CA PHE A 147 -7.07 21.66 3.37
C PHE A 147 -5.69 21.06 3.08
N PHE A 148 -4.64 21.88 3.04
CA PHE A 148 -3.26 21.42 2.84
C PHE A 148 -2.76 20.52 3.98
N ALA A 149 -3.06 20.85 5.23
CA ALA A 149 -2.70 20.01 6.38
C ALA A 149 -3.42 18.64 6.32
N ARG A 150 -4.68 18.62 5.88
CA ARG A 150 -5.44 17.37 5.69
C ARG A 150 -4.87 16.53 4.54
N ASN A 151 -4.44 17.14 3.43
CA ASN A 151 -3.85 16.43 2.30
C ASN A 151 -2.46 15.84 2.60
N ARG A 152 -1.77 16.26 3.67
CA ARG A 152 -0.51 15.61 4.10
C ARG A 152 -0.70 14.31 4.86
N ALA A 153 -1.90 14.06 5.38
CA ALA A 153 -2.18 12.92 6.24
C ALA A 153 -2.39 11.60 5.49
N ALA A 154 -2.70 11.68 4.20
CA ALA A 154 -2.74 10.53 3.30
C ALA A 154 -1.81 10.75 2.11
N SER A 155 -1.01 9.74 1.80
CA SER A 155 -0.27 9.67 0.54
C SER A 155 -1.07 8.80 -0.44
N HIS A 156 -1.19 9.27 -1.68
CA HIS A 156 -1.82 8.55 -2.77
C HIS A 156 -0.75 8.22 -3.80
N PHE A 157 -0.60 6.95 -4.12
CA PHE A 157 0.33 6.48 -5.13
C PHE A 157 -0.47 5.89 -6.28
N GLN A 158 -0.26 6.43 -7.48
CA GLN A 158 -0.91 5.91 -8.68
C GLN A 158 -0.28 4.57 -9.03
N LEU A 159 -1.13 3.57 -9.25
CA LEU A 159 -0.71 2.25 -9.67
C LEU A 159 -0.98 2.04 -11.17
N PRO A 160 -0.24 1.15 -11.84
CA PRO A 160 -0.63 0.68 -13.15
C PRO A 160 -2.07 0.15 -13.13
N PRO A 161 -2.86 0.30 -14.21
CA PRO A 161 -4.20 -0.28 -14.30
C PRO A 161 -4.14 -1.79 -14.03
N THR A 162 -4.76 -2.23 -12.95
CA THR A 162 -4.60 -3.57 -12.37
C THR A 162 -5.86 -3.98 -11.62
N ARG A 163 -6.11 -5.29 -11.49
CA ARG A 163 -7.14 -5.81 -10.58
C ARG A 163 -6.49 -6.21 -9.26
N ALA A 164 -6.16 -5.20 -8.47
CA ALA A 164 -5.45 -5.39 -7.22
C ALA A 164 -6.25 -6.29 -6.26
N ALA A 165 -5.63 -7.35 -5.74
CA ALA A 165 -6.18 -8.16 -4.67
C ALA A 165 -5.08 -8.56 -3.69
N GLY A 166 -5.44 -8.73 -2.42
CA GLY A 166 -4.49 -8.97 -1.36
C GLY A 166 -3.54 -7.78 -1.14
N LEU A 167 -3.18 -7.51 0.11
CA LEU A 167 -2.26 -6.42 0.44
C LEU A 167 -1.49 -6.79 1.69
N CYS A 168 -0.16 -6.82 1.60
CA CYS A 168 0.69 -7.08 2.75
C CYS A 168 1.95 -6.19 2.73
N LEU A 169 2.62 -6.11 3.87
CA LEU A 169 3.89 -5.39 3.99
C LEU A 169 5.02 -6.35 4.34
N ALA A 170 6.19 -6.07 3.79
CA ALA A 170 7.44 -6.69 4.23
C ALA A 170 7.66 -6.52 5.75
N PRO A 171 8.38 -7.45 6.41
CA PRO A 171 8.72 -7.35 7.82
C PRO A 171 9.34 -6.01 8.24
N ASP A 172 10.18 -5.46 7.37
CA ASP A 172 10.87 -4.17 7.54
C ASP A 172 9.95 -2.94 7.36
N GLY A 173 8.74 -3.13 6.81
CA GLY A 173 7.80 -2.07 6.47
C GLY A 173 8.24 -1.18 5.29
N GLY A 174 9.37 -1.46 4.66
CA GLY A 174 9.92 -0.68 3.54
C GLY A 174 9.26 -0.99 2.20
N ARG A 175 8.53 -2.12 2.12
CA ARG A 175 7.90 -2.62 0.90
C ARG A 175 6.46 -3.04 1.12
N VAL A 176 5.63 -2.77 0.13
CA VAL A 176 4.23 -3.15 0.05
C VAL A 176 4.06 -4.11 -1.10
N PHE A 177 3.32 -5.19 -0.90
CA PHE A 177 3.00 -6.15 -1.93
C PHE A 177 1.49 -6.24 -2.12
N PHE A 178 1.07 -6.31 -3.37
CA PHE A 178 -0.29 -6.66 -3.76
C PHE A 178 -0.23 -7.50 -5.04
N SER A 179 -1.32 -8.18 -5.37
CA SER A 179 -1.37 -9.01 -6.57
C SER A 179 -2.35 -8.50 -7.60
N ASP A 180 -2.17 -8.93 -8.85
CA ASP A 180 -3.20 -8.93 -9.87
C ASP A 180 -3.55 -10.39 -10.21
N PRO A 181 -4.64 -10.95 -9.65
CA PRO A 181 -5.02 -12.34 -9.93
C PRO A 181 -5.43 -12.58 -11.38
N GLN A 182 -5.87 -11.55 -12.12
CA GLN A 182 -6.24 -11.68 -13.52
C GLN A 182 -5.00 -11.82 -14.40
N ARG A 183 -3.95 -11.06 -14.10
CA ARG A 183 -2.67 -11.11 -14.83
C ARG A 183 -1.65 -12.08 -14.23
N GLN A 184 -1.96 -12.66 -13.07
CA GLN A 184 -1.06 -13.52 -12.30
C GLN A 184 0.26 -12.81 -12.01
N LEU A 185 0.17 -11.59 -11.49
CA LEU A 185 1.33 -10.77 -11.12
C LEU A 185 1.35 -10.51 -9.62
N LEU A 186 2.54 -10.48 -9.04
CA LEU A 186 2.81 -9.88 -7.73
C LEU A 186 3.58 -8.59 -7.98
N PHE A 187 3.06 -7.49 -7.45
CA PHE A 187 3.69 -6.19 -7.49
C PHE A 187 4.40 -5.93 -6.16
N GLU A 188 5.61 -5.39 -6.25
CA GLU A 188 6.38 -4.87 -5.13
C GLU A 188 6.47 -3.35 -5.28
N ILE A 189 6.04 -2.63 -4.25
CA ILE A 189 6.03 -1.17 -4.22
C ILE A 189 6.89 -0.69 -3.06
N SER A 190 7.67 0.36 -3.31
CA SER A 190 8.35 1.12 -2.27
C SER A 190 7.35 1.81 -1.35
N ALA A 191 7.39 1.49 -0.06
CA ALA A 191 6.47 2.06 0.92
C ALA A 191 6.72 3.56 1.16
N SER A 192 7.89 4.10 0.83
CA SER A 192 8.24 5.49 1.11
C SER A 192 7.59 6.45 0.12
N ASP A 193 7.68 6.13 -1.18
CA ASP A 193 7.33 6.99 -2.31
C ASP A 193 6.35 6.37 -3.32
N GLY A 194 5.95 5.11 -3.13
CA GLY A 194 4.97 4.43 -3.96
C GLY A 194 5.47 3.98 -5.32
N GLN A 195 6.78 4.03 -5.57
CA GLN A 195 7.34 3.54 -6.84
C GLN A 195 7.21 2.02 -6.94
N VAL A 196 6.80 1.53 -8.12
CA VAL A 196 6.81 0.10 -8.45
C VAL A 196 8.26 -0.35 -8.60
N ILE A 197 8.70 -1.24 -7.71
CA ILE A 197 10.04 -1.83 -7.70
C ILE A 197 10.08 -3.00 -8.67
N SER A 198 9.08 -3.89 -8.60
CA SER A 198 9.01 -5.08 -9.44
C SER A 198 7.55 -5.49 -9.71
N ALA A 199 7.35 -6.21 -10.81
CA ALA A 199 6.09 -6.85 -11.18
C ALA A 199 6.42 -8.22 -11.78
N GLU A 200 6.21 -9.28 -11.01
CA GLU A 200 6.70 -10.61 -11.34
C GLU A 200 5.54 -11.62 -11.45
N SER A 201 5.74 -12.68 -12.24
CA SER A 201 4.72 -13.72 -12.40
C SER A 201 4.50 -14.46 -11.09
N PHE A 202 3.25 -14.54 -10.65
CA PHE A 202 2.84 -15.12 -9.37
C PHE A 202 1.75 -16.16 -9.61
N PRO A 203 2.00 -17.46 -9.35
CA PRO A 203 1.12 -18.55 -9.75
C PRO A 203 -0.06 -18.72 -8.78
N ALA A 204 -0.90 -17.70 -8.67
CA ALA A 204 -2.06 -17.68 -7.76
C ALA A 204 -3.31 -17.16 -8.49
N SER A 205 -3.78 -17.92 -9.48
CA SER A 205 -5.02 -17.61 -10.20
C SER A 205 -6.21 -17.61 -9.24
N GLY A 206 -7.03 -16.56 -9.28
CA GLY A 206 -8.21 -16.46 -8.41
C GLY A 206 -7.89 -16.24 -6.94
N MET A 207 -6.65 -15.85 -6.62
CA MET A 207 -6.29 -15.47 -5.26
C MET A 207 -7.13 -14.29 -4.77
N THR A 208 -7.47 -14.34 -3.48
CA THR A 208 -8.25 -13.32 -2.77
C THR A 208 -7.48 -12.76 -1.57
N GLY A 209 -6.68 -13.58 -0.89
CA GLY A 209 -5.87 -13.19 0.27
C GLY A 209 -4.38 -13.28 -0.01
N LEU A 210 -3.60 -12.33 0.54
CA LEU A 210 -2.14 -12.30 0.45
C LEU A 210 -1.53 -11.93 1.81
N ALA A 211 -0.55 -12.70 2.27
CA ALA A 211 0.26 -12.39 3.44
C ALA A 211 1.74 -12.70 3.17
N PHE A 212 2.64 -12.13 3.97
CA PHE A 212 4.07 -12.39 3.86
C PHE A 212 4.68 -12.51 5.25
N ASP A 213 5.28 -13.67 5.54
CA ASP A 213 5.86 -13.96 6.86
C ASP A 213 7.35 -13.56 6.98
N GLY A 214 7.95 -13.12 5.87
CA GLY A 214 9.38 -12.80 5.76
C GLY A 214 10.20 -13.84 4.98
N SER A 215 9.66 -15.06 4.81
CA SER A 215 10.27 -16.17 4.07
C SER A 215 9.39 -16.65 2.91
N LEU A 216 8.08 -16.80 3.15
CA LEU A 216 7.08 -17.28 2.21
C LEU A 216 6.01 -16.22 1.98
N PHE A 217 5.57 -16.10 0.73
CA PHE A 217 4.30 -15.46 0.40
C PHE A 217 3.18 -16.46 0.57
N TRP A 218 2.16 -16.09 1.33
CA TRP A 218 0.96 -16.90 1.52
C TRP A 218 -0.16 -16.34 0.66
N SER A 219 -0.77 -17.19 -0.16
CA SER A 219 -1.95 -16.87 -0.96
C SER A 219 -3.13 -17.71 -0.56
N SER A 220 -4.34 -17.26 -0.86
CA SER A 220 -5.54 -18.10 -0.72
C SER A 220 -6.55 -17.87 -1.83
N ASP A 221 -7.23 -18.94 -2.26
CA ASP A 221 -8.25 -18.94 -3.30
C ASP A 221 -9.68 -19.24 -2.77
N GLY A 222 -9.85 -19.24 -1.44
CA GLY A 222 -11.08 -19.62 -0.78
C GLY A 222 -11.24 -21.12 -0.52
N ALA A 223 -10.48 -21.99 -1.20
CA ALA A 223 -10.49 -23.44 -0.99
C ALA A 223 -9.22 -23.94 -0.28
N ALA A 224 -8.08 -23.30 -0.56
CA ALA A 224 -6.79 -23.63 -0.01
C ALA A 224 -5.95 -22.37 0.27
N ILE A 225 -4.94 -22.56 1.12
CA ILE A 225 -3.85 -21.63 1.37
C ILE A 225 -2.58 -22.22 0.73
N TYR A 226 -1.86 -21.41 -0.02
CA TYR A 226 -0.61 -21.81 -0.68
C TYR A 226 0.55 -21.01 -0.13
N GLY A 227 1.66 -21.68 0.19
CA GLY A 227 2.93 -21.06 0.56
C GLY A 227 3.86 -21.03 -0.65
N HIS A 228 4.35 -19.84 -1.01
CA HIS A 228 5.21 -19.60 -2.16
C HIS A 228 6.60 -19.12 -1.72
N LYS A 229 7.65 -19.64 -2.33
CA LYS A 229 9.02 -19.18 -2.04
C LYS A 229 9.24 -17.74 -2.49
N ALA A 230 9.88 -16.93 -1.65
CA ALA A 230 10.21 -15.54 -1.97
C ALA A 230 11.51 -15.35 -2.78
N ASN A 231 12.04 -16.41 -3.40
CA ASN A 231 13.34 -16.39 -4.11
C ASN A 231 13.22 -16.19 -5.63
N GLY A 232 12.16 -15.51 -6.08
CA GLY A 232 11.84 -15.33 -7.49
C GLY A 232 11.08 -16.51 -8.09
N GLY A 233 10.12 -16.23 -8.97
CA GLY A 233 9.28 -17.24 -9.63
C GLY A 233 8.17 -17.87 -8.75
N TYR A 234 8.18 -17.64 -7.43
CA TYR A 234 7.08 -17.93 -6.49
C TYR A 234 6.51 -19.34 -6.59
N ALA A 235 7.39 -20.32 -6.79
CA ALA A 235 7.01 -21.73 -6.80
C ALA A 235 6.28 -22.09 -5.51
N VAL A 236 5.18 -22.82 -5.65
CA VAL A 236 4.40 -23.33 -4.51
C VAL A 236 5.25 -24.36 -3.77
N ASP A 237 5.54 -24.08 -2.51
CA ASP A 237 6.24 -24.98 -1.58
C ASP A 237 5.26 -25.76 -0.70
N GLU A 238 4.12 -25.14 -0.37
CA GLU A 238 3.13 -25.69 0.56
C GLU A 238 1.71 -25.49 0.05
N VAL A 239 0.83 -26.46 0.33
CA VAL A 239 -0.60 -26.39 0.06
C VAL A 239 -1.35 -26.90 1.27
N HIS A 240 -2.26 -26.09 1.79
CA HIS A 240 -3.11 -26.41 2.93
C HIS A 240 -4.58 -26.23 2.57
N LYS A 241 -5.37 -27.29 2.67
CA LYS A 241 -6.82 -27.21 2.40
C LYS A 241 -7.50 -26.45 3.54
N ALA A 242 -8.09 -25.31 3.23
CA ALA A 242 -8.75 -24.44 4.19
C ALA A 242 -9.99 -23.80 3.55
N SER A 243 -11.13 -24.46 3.69
CA SER A 243 -12.39 -23.97 3.13
C SER A 243 -12.79 -22.64 3.76
N GLY A 244 -13.06 -21.66 2.91
CA GLY A 244 -13.42 -20.29 3.28
C GLY A 244 -12.21 -19.38 3.55
N ALA A 245 -10.97 -19.81 3.33
CA ALA A 245 -9.81 -18.93 3.50
C ALA A 245 -9.74 -17.89 2.36
N ALA A 246 -10.44 -16.77 2.49
CA ALA A 246 -10.50 -15.73 1.46
C ALA A 246 -9.58 -14.53 1.76
N LEU A 247 -9.40 -14.20 3.03
CA LEU A 247 -8.52 -13.12 3.48
C LEU A 247 -7.36 -13.71 4.25
N LEU A 248 -6.17 -13.14 4.11
CA LEU A 248 -4.97 -13.55 4.85
C LEU A 248 -4.29 -12.34 5.48
N CYS A 249 -3.68 -12.52 6.65
CA CYS A 249 -2.65 -11.62 7.17
C CYS A 249 -1.63 -12.35 8.04
N TRP A 250 -0.48 -11.72 8.24
CA TRP A 250 0.59 -12.20 9.11
C TRP A 250 0.78 -11.22 10.26
N ASP A 251 0.80 -11.73 11.49
CA ASP A 251 0.93 -10.90 12.70
C ASP A 251 2.36 -10.83 13.27
N GLY A 252 3.30 -11.59 12.68
CA GLY A 252 4.66 -11.75 13.18
C GLY A 252 4.97 -13.14 13.74
N GLY A 253 3.96 -13.93 14.09
CA GLY A 253 4.12 -15.30 14.60
C GLY A 253 3.09 -16.32 14.09
N TYR A 254 1.92 -15.85 13.65
CA TYR A 254 0.83 -16.68 13.15
C TYR A 254 0.28 -16.15 11.83
N LEU A 255 -0.12 -17.09 10.98
CA LEU A 255 -0.90 -16.81 9.79
C LEU A 255 -2.37 -16.77 10.19
N TRP A 256 -3.09 -15.75 9.77
CA TRP A 256 -4.52 -15.62 10.00
C TRP A 256 -5.25 -15.76 8.68
N SER A 257 -6.37 -16.49 8.68
CA SER A 257 -7.30 -16.52 7.56
C SER A 257 -8.71 -16.16 7.98
N ALA A 258 -9.46 -15.47 7.13
CA ALA A 258 -10.88 -15.24 7.36
C ALA A 258 -11.72 -15.49 6.10
N ALA A 259 -12.95 -15.94 6.32
CA ALA A 259 -14.02 -15.87 5.33
C ALA A 259 -14.93 -14.67 5.68
N PRO A 260 -15.34 -13.82 4.73
CA PRO A 260 -16.38 -12.82 4.97
C PRO A 260 -17.63 -13.46 5.56
N GLY A 261 -18.02 -13.04 6.77
CA GLY A 261 -19.16 -13.60 7.52
C GLY A 261 -18.99 -15.04 8.03
N GLY A 262 -17.79 -15.61 7.97
CA GLY A 262 -17.50 -16.98 8.39
C GLY A 262 -16.66 -17.08 9.65
N ILE A 263 -15.57 -17.85 9.59
CA ILE A 263 -14.69 -18.14 10.72
C ILE A 263 -13.33 -17.49 10.46
N LEU A 264 -12.80 -16.80 11.48
CA LEU A 264 -11.41 -16.37 11.57
C LEU A 264 -10.61 -17.53 12.14
N ARG A 265 -9.56 -17.96 11.45
CA ARG A 265 -8.67 -19.05 11.88
C ARG A 265 -7.25 -18.52 12.07
N ARG A 266 -6.58 -19.01 13.11
CA ARG A 266 -5.17 -18.78 13.37
C ARG A 266 -4.39 -20.07 13.13
N TYR A 267 -3.31 -19.99 12.37
CA TYR A 267 -2.42 -21.11 12.08
C TYR A 267 -1.01 -20.86 12.60
N SER A 268 -0.41 -21.88 13.20
CA SER A 268 1.03 -21.91 13.43
C SER A 268 1.74 -22.31 12.14
N ILE A 269 2.83 -21.61 11.82
CA ILE A 269 3.68 -21.99 10.70
C ILE A 269 4.40 -23.30 11.05
N GLY A 270 4.29 -24.25 10.13
CA GLY A 270 4.84 -25.61 10.25
C GLY A 270 4.49 -26.41 9.00
N LYS A 271 5.07 -27.59 8.85
CA LYS A 271 4.74 -28.52 7.76
C LYS A 271 4.06 -29.76 8.36
N PRO A 272 2.71 -29.85 8.35
CA PRO A 272 1.74 -28.93 7.74
C PRO A 272 1.39 -27.70 8.61
N LEU A 273 0.76 -26.69 8.00
CA LEU A 273 0.05 -25.62 8.74
C LEU A 273 -0.92 -26.27 9.74
N ALA A 274 -0.78 -25.91 11.01
CA ALA A 274 -1.64 -26.40 12.08
C ALA A 274 -2.64 -25.31 12.47
N GLU A 275 -3.94 -25.61 12.42
CA GLU A 275 -4.98 -24.72 12.94
C GLU A 275 -4.96 -24.74 14.47
N ASN A 276 -4.79 -23.57 15.09
CA ASN A 276 -4.71 -23.44 16.55
C ASN A 276 -6.04 -22.99 17.15
N GLU A 277 -6.66 -21.99 16.53
CA GLU A 277 -7.81 -21.28 17.08
C GLU A 277 -8.76 -20.86 15.97
N ALA A 278 -10.04 -20.84 16.31
CA ALA A 278 -11.13 -20.44 15.43
C ALA A 278 -12.09 -19.52 16.18
N TYR A 279 -12.47 -18.42 15.53
CA TYR A 279 -13.36 -17.40 16.09
C TYR A 279 -14.47 -17.07 15.09
N PRO A 280 -15.70 -16.78 15.55
CA PRO A 280 -16.73 -16.25 14.66
C PRO A 280 -16.30 -14.87 14.15
N MET A 281 -16.34 -14.67 12.83
CA MET A 281 -16.12 -13.34 12.25
C MET A 281 -17.31 -12.43 12.57
N PRO A 282 -17.06 -11.16 12.94
CA PRO A 282 -18.09 -10.14 12.96
C PRO A 282 -18.82 -10.07 11.60
N PRO A 283 -20.13 -9.79 11.59
CA PRO A 283 -20.87 -9.63 10.34
C PRO A 283 -20.35 -8.41 9.57
N GLY A 284 -20.34 -8.47 8.25
CA GLY A 284 -19.95 -7.35 7.39
C GLY A 284 -19.23 -7.79 6.12
N ARG A 285 -18.99 -6.84 5.22
CA ARG A 285 -18.23 -7.07 4.00
C ARG A 285 -16.78 -6.65 4.24
N THR A 286 -15.94 -7.57 4.69
CA THR A 286 -14.51 -7.27 4.89
C THR A 286 -13.70 -7.53 3.63
N VAL A 287 -12.82 -6.60 3.24
CA VAL A 287 -11.88 -6.77 2.11
C VAL A 287 -10.45 -7.08 2.54
N GLY A 288 -10.16 -7.00 3.83
CA GLY A 288 -8.88 -7.38 4.39
C GLY A 288 -8.97 -7.53 5.90
N ILE A 289 -8.00 -8.24 6.44
CA ILE A 289 -7.79 -8.40 7.87
C ILE A 289 -6.36 -7.98 8.19
N SER A 290 -6.13 -7.49 9.40
CA SER A 290 -4.78 -7.20 9.89
C SER A 290 -4.76 -7.39 11.40
N VAL A 291 -3.64 -7.84 11.96
CA VAL A 291 -3.48 -7.99 13.40
C VAL A 291 -2.31 -7.14 13.85
N ALA A 292 -2.57 -6.21 14.76
CA ALA A 292 -1.56 -5.30 15.28
C ALA A 292 -1.85 -4.98 16.75
N GLY A 293 -0.82 -5.08 17.61
CA GLY A 293 -0.95 -4.79 19.04
C GLY A 293 -2.00 -5.66 19.74
N GLY A 294 -2.15 -6.93 19.35
CA GLY A 294 -3.16 -7.85 19.89
C GLY A 294 -4.61 -7.52 19.49
N THR A 295 -4.80 -6.57 18.55
CA THR A 295 -6.11 -6.18 18.03
C THR A 295 -6.25 -6.71 16.60
N LEU A 296 -7.37 -7.38 16.33
CA LEU A 296 -7.80 -7.71 14.97
C LEU A 296 -8.48 -6.50 14.36
N TRP A 297 -8.00 -6.07 13.20
CA TRP A 297 -8.52 -4.96 12.43
C TRP A 297 -9.24 -5.46 11.20
N LEU A 298 -10.48 -5.02 11.04
CA LEU A 298 -11.34 -5.32 9.90
C LEU A 298 -11.70 -4.01 9.20
N PHE A 299 -11.58 -3.99 7.88
CA PHE A 299 -12.02 -2.86 7.08
C PHE A 299 -13.21 -3.26 6.19
N ASP A 300 -14.32 -2.56 6.37
CA ASP A 300 -15.50 -2.67 5.51
C ASP A 300 -15.53 -1.50 4.51
N PRO A 301 -15.36 -1.75 3.20
CA PRO A 301 -15.29 -0.69 2.21
C PRO A 301 -16.68 -0.10 1.89
N GLY A 302 -17.78 -0.82 2.16
CA GLY A 302 -19.13 -0.33 1.93
C GLY A 302 -19.54 0.72 2.96
N SER A 303 -19.19 0.47 4.22
CA SER A 303 -19.36 1.45 5.29
C SER A 303 -18.15 2.38 5.46
N GLY A 304 -17.03 2.11 4.80
CA GLY A 304 -15.76 2.81 5.03
C GLY A 304 -15.25 2.74 6.47
N THR A 305 -15.73 1.77 7.25
CA THR A 305 -15.43 1.67 8.69
C THR A 305 -14.25 0.73 8.91
N LEU A 306 -13.29 1.20 9.70
CA LEU A 306 -12.21 0.39 10.27
C LEU A 306 -12.60 0.02 11.71
N SER A 307 -12.76 -1.27 11.97
CA SER A 307 -13.16 -1.78 13.29
C SER A 307 -12.04 -2.61 13.90
N GLY A 308 -11.67 -2.29 15.14
CA GLY A 308 -10.75 -3.06 15.97
C GLY A 308 -11.50 -4.00 16.90
N TYR A 309 -11.02 -5.23 17.03
CA TYR A 309 -11.58 -6.26 17.89
C TYR A 309 -10.50 -6.82 18.81
N LYS A 310 -10.84 -7.03 20.08
CA LYS A 310 -9.99 -7.79 20.99
C LYS A 310 -10.08 -9.27 20.61
N LEU A 311 -8.94 -9.89 20.34
CA LEU A 311 -8.88 -11.33 20.11
C LEU A 311 -9.19 -12.07 21.41
N SER A 312 -10.40 -12.62 21.49
CA SER A 312 -10.90 -13.46 22.57
C SER A 312 -11.81 -14.53 21.96
N ALA A 313 -12.29 -15.51 22.74
CA ALA A 313 -13.18 -16.57 22.25
C ALA A 313 -14.39 -16.03 21.44
N ARG A 314 -14.81 -14.79 21.70
CA ARG A 314 -15.70 -14.01 20.84
C ARG A 314 -15.03 -12.66 20.56
N PRO A 315 -14.71 -12.32 19.30
CA PRO A 315 -14.15 -11.01 18.99
C PRO A 315 -15.11 -9.90 19.41
N GLU A 316 -14.71 -9.12 20.42
CA GLU A 316 -15.49 -7.99 20.92
C GLU A 316 -14.97 -6.71 20.29
N PRO A 317 -15.84 -5.87 19.69
CA PRO A 317 -15.42 -4.62 19.10
C PRO A 317 -14.91 -3.70 20.22
N THR A 318 -13.71 -3.17 20.04
CA THR A 318 -13.08 -2.25 21.01
C THR A 318 -13.16 -0.82 20.54
N GLN A 319 -12.96 -0.61 19.24
CA GLN A 319 -12.88 0.72 18.66
C GLN A 319 -13.26 0.71 17.19
N THR A 320 -13.76 1.84 16.71
CA THR A 320 -14.12 2.04 15.31
C THR A 320 -13.57 3.38 14.80
N ALA A 321 -13.34 3.48 13.50
CA ALA A 321 -13.01 4.73 12.84
C ALA A 321 -13.65 4.80 11.45
N ASP A 322 -14.14 5.98 11.08
CA ASP A 322 -14.66 6.26 9.74
C ASP A 322 -13.52 6.71 8.81
N LEU A 323 -13.25 5.91 7.79
CA LEU A 323 -12.27 6.20 6.76
C LEU A 323 -12.89 6.75 5.45
N LYS A 324 -14.21 6.88 5.32
CA LYS A 324 -14.88 7.34 4.08
C LYS A 324 -14.29 8.60 3.51
N ALA A 325 -13.91 9.54 4.37
CA ALA A 325 -13.36 10.83 3.95
C ALA A 325 -11.94 10.73 3.33
N TRP A 326 -11.29 9.58 3.44
CA TRP A 326 -9.98 9.29 2.85
C TRP A 326 -10.07 8.41 1.60
N LEU A 327 -11.22 7.76 1.37
CA LEU A 327 -11.42 6.88 0.24
C LEU A 327 -11.64 7.69 -1.04
N PRO A 328 -11.13 7.21 -2.20
CA PRO A 328 -11.44 7.83 -3.48
C PRO A 328 -12.93 7.71 -3.78
N ARG A 329 -13.53 8.77 -4.34
CA ARG A 329 -14.99 8.85 -4.59
C ARG A 329 -15.56 7.72 -5.45
N LYS A 330 -14.72 7.07 -6.27
CA LYS A 330 -15.13 6.03 -7.22
C LYS A 330 -14.35 4.71 -7.06
N GLY A 331 -13.37 4.66 -6.16
CA GLY A 331 -12.49 3.51 -6.03
C GLY A 331 -13.10 2.39 -5.20
N ASN A 332 -13.11 1.19 -5.78
CA ASN A 332 -13.39 -0.03 -5.05
C ASN A 332 -12.13 -0.44 -4.31
N VAL A 333 -12.16 -0.36 -2.97
CA VAL A 333 -11.08 -0.91 -2.14
C VAL A 333 -11.13 -2.43 -2.23
N SER A 334 -9.99 -3.02 -2.55
CA SER A 334 -9.84 -4.46 -2.79
C SER A 334 -8.77 -5.12 -1.92
N GLY A 335 -7.98 -4.33 -1.19
CA GLY A 335 -7.06 -4.83 -0.18
C GLY A 335 -6.85 -3.82 0.94
N PHE A 336 -6.58 -4.34 2.13
CA PHE A 336 -6.35 -3.57 3.34
C PHE A 336 -5.28 -4.25 4.18
N THR A 337 -4.41 -3.45 4.80
CA THR A 337 -3.53 -3.90 5.87
C THR A 337 -3.15 -2.74 6.78
N LEU A 338 -2.82 -3.05 8.03
CA LEU A 338 -2.40 -2.09 9.04
C LEU A 338 -1.05 -2.53 9.58
N ARG A 339 -0.06 -1.64 9.50
CA ARG A 339 1.28 -1.93 10.03
C ARG A 339 1.98 -0.65 10.45
N GLY A 340 2.60 -0.70 11.63
CA GLY A 340 3.20 0.48 12.25
C GLY A 340 2.14 1.56 12.50
N ASN A 341 2.41 2.79 12.05
CA ASN A 341 1.52 3.94 12.23
C ASN A 341 0.65 4.23 11.01
N TYR A 342 0.45 3.27 10.11
CA TYR A 342 -0.24 3.49 8.84
C TYR A 342 -1.32 2.45 8.55
N VAL A 343 -2.43 2.94 8.00
CA VAL A 343 -3.42 2.15 7.28
C VAL A 343 -3.06 2.19 5.80
N TRP A 344 -3.01 1.01 5.19
CA TRP A 344 -2.76 0.86 3.77
C TRP A 344 -4.00 0.28 3.10
N LEU A 345 -4.40 0.89 1.99
CA LEU A 345 -5.52 0.45 1.18
C LEU A 345 -5.08 0.41 -0.28
N VAL A 346 -5.55 -0.59 -1.02
CA VAL A 346 -5.40 -0.63 -2.47
C VAL A 346 -6.77 -0.62 -3.13
N THR A 347 -6.90 0.11 -4.23
CA THR A 347 -8.15 0.23 -5.01
C THR A 347 -7.96 -0.26 -6.45
N GLU A 348 -9.05 -0.66 -7.11
CA GLU A 348 -9.00 -1.14 -8.51
C GLU A 348 -9.40 -0.08 -9.56
N ASN A 349 -10.21 0.93 -9.22
CA ASN A 349 -10.76 1.89 -10.19
C ASN A 349 -11.04 3.28 -9.58
N PRO A 350 -10.05 4.20 -9.50
CA PRO A 350 -8.71 4.09 -10.05
C PRO A 350 -7.84 3.09 -9.28
N ALA A 351 -6.81 2.58 -9.96
CA ALA A 351 -5.78 1.76 -9.35
C ALA A 351 -4.84 2.65 -8.52
N GLU A 352 -5.01 2.64 -7.19
CA GLU A 352 -4.24 3.50 -6.28
C GLU A 352 -3.85 2.72 -5.02
N LEU A 353 -2.66 3.05 -4.48
CA LEU A 353 -2.26 2.68 -3.13
C LEU A 353 -2.39 3.91 -2.24
N LEU A 354 -3.22 3.80 -1.21
CA LEU A 354 -3.41 4.83 -0.20
C LEU A 354 -2.66 4.45 1.07
N ARG A 355 -1.93 5.42 1.63
CA ARG A 355 -1.24 5.32 2.91
C ARG A 355 -1.74 6.41 3.84
N ILE A 356 -2.50 6.05 4.87
CA ILE A 356 -3.13 6.98 5.82
C ILE A 356 -2.44 6.85 7.17
N ALA A 357 -1.90 7.95 7.71
CA ALA A 357 -1.29 7.93 9.04
C ALA A 357 -2.36 7.83 10.14
N LEU A 358 -2.18 6.88 11.06
CA LEU A 358 -3.11 6.61 12.17
C LEU A 358 -3.30 7.81 13.10
N THR A 359 -2.31 8.70 13.21
CA THR A 359 -2.43 9.95 13.97
C THR A 359 -3.53 10.89 13.46
N HIS A 360 -4.02 10.67 12.23
CA HIS A 360 -5.11 11.42 11.64
C HIS A 360 -6.44 10.66 11.59
N VAL A 361 -6.44 9.40 12.02
CA VAL A 361 -7.65 8.57 12.11
C VAL A 361 -8.26 8.79 13.50
N LYS A 362 -9.52 9.22 13.54
CA LYS A 362 -10.25 9.41 14.79
C LYS A 362 -10.92 8.11 15.17
N PHE A 363 -10.46 7.52 16.26
CA PHE A 363 -11.09 6.34 16.85
C PHE A 363 -12.14 6.75 17.87
N SER A 364 -13.27 6.06 17.82
CA SER A 364 -14.31 6.09 18.84
C SER A 364 -14.36 4.73 19.53
N ALA A 365 -14.80 4.68 20.78
CA ALA A 365 -15.17 3.41 21.40
C ALA A 365 -16.29 2.75 20.56
N ALA A 366 -16.26 1.43 20.43
CA ALA A 366 -17.39 0.72 19.85
C ALA A 366 -18.58 0.81 20.81
N GLU A 367 -19.75 1.21 20.29
CA GLU A 367 -21.02 1.26 21.04
C GLU A 367 -21.68 -0.13 21.16
#